data_AF-A0A7W5P978-F1
#
_entry.id   AF-A0A7W5P978-F1
#
_cell.length_a   1.000
_cell.length_b   1.000
_cell.length_c   1.000
_cell.angle_alpha   90.00
_cell.angle_beta   90.00
_cell.angle_gamma   90.00
#
_symmetry.space_group_name_H-M   'P 1'
#
loop_
_entity.id
_entity.type
_entity.pdbx_description
1 polymer ?
#
loop_
_entity_poly.entity_id
_entity_poly.type
_entity_poly.pdbx_seq_one_letter_code
_entity_poly.pdbx_strand_id
1 'polypeptide(L)'
;MCAICKGWTHEEVAADQRHHIATIGWSVQMVEPRPGRVGWSYTIGLSESYGHPELLLVGRDVRADHEVLNRLGAAVRDGTTVRAGSSVVADLPLEAWEVHPVHLFGELVTSWRTVYEDRSPDERPELRFLQVREVPADETDRDLRTRLDRPYARLPRP
;
A
#
# COMPACT_ATOMS: atom_id res chain seq x y z
N MET A 1 11.61 -11.47 -6.47
CA MET A 1 11.31 -12.16 -7.74
C MET A 1 9.80 -12.26 -7.85
N CYS A 2 9.24 -11.34 -8.62
CA CYS A 2 7.80 -11.22 -8.92
C CYS A 2 7.16 -12.54 -9.38
N ALA A 3 5.92 -12.82 -8.94
CA ALA A 3 5.15 -14.01 -9.32
C ALA A 3 4.89 -14.09 -10.84
N ILE A 4 4.58 -12.96 -11.47
CA ILE A 4 4.40 -12.87 -12.93
C ILE A 4 5.70 -13.21 -13.67
N CYS A 5 6.85 -12.76 -13.14
CA CYS A 5 8.15 -13.14 -13.71
C CYS A 5 8.46 -14.63 -13.56
N LYS A 6 7.76 -15.34 -12.65
CA LYS A 6 7.81 -16.80 -12.52
C LYS A 6 6.74 -17.51 -13.36
N GLY A 7 6.03 -16.79 -14.23
CA GLY A 7 5.06 -17.35 -15.17
C GLY A 7 3.60 -17.30 -14.70
N TRP A 8 3.30 -16.68 -13.56
CA TRP A 8 1.91 -16.55 -13.11
C TRP A 8 1.16 -15.51 -13.93
N THR A 9 -0.11 -15.79 -14.18
CA THR A 9 -1.05 -14.83 -14.75
C THR A 9 -1.49 -13.80 -13.71
N HIS A 10 -2.07 -12.69 -14.16
CA HIS A 10 -2.66 -11.70 -13.25
C HIS A 10 -3.82 -12.29 -12.43
N GLU A 11 -4.58 -13.21 -13.02
CA GLU A 11 -5.69 -13.89 -12.36
C GLU A 11 -5.20 -14.82 -11.24
N GLU A 12 -4.15 -15.60 -11.48
CA GLU A 12 -3.53 -16.45 -10.45
C GLU A 12 -2.99 -15.63 -9.27
N VAL A 13 -2.35 -14.48 -9.57
CA VAL A 13 -1.91 -13.55 -8.52
C VAL A 13 -3.11 -12.99 -7.75
N ALA A 14 -4.18 -12.61 -8.43
CA ALA A 14 -5.37 -12.10 -7.77
C ALA A 14 -6.06 -13.18 -6.91
N ALA A 15 -6.09 -14.44 -7.36
CA ALA A 15 -6.63 -15.56 -6.61
C ALA A 15 -5.82 -15.83 -5.33
N ASP A 16 -4.49 -15.80 -5.40
CA ASP A 16 -3.61 -15.91 -4.24
C ASP A 16 -3.81 -14.75 -3.25
N GLN A 17 -3.96 -13.53 -3.75
CA GLN A 17 -4.29 -12.37 -2.92
C GLN A 17 -5.63 -12.54 -2.21
N ARG A 18 -6.68 -12.96 -2.93
CA ARG A 18 -7.99 -13.27 -2.34
C ARG A 18 -7.88 -14.36 -1.27
N HIS A 19 -7.03 -15.36 -1.46
CA HIS A 19 -6.78 -16.41 -0.48
C HIS A 19 -6.15 -15.86 0.81
N HIS A 20 -5.11 -15.02 0.72
CA HIS A 20 -4.53 -14.36 1.89
C HIS A 20 -5.54 -13.45 2.61
N ILE A 21 -6.32 -12.68 1.85
CA ILE A 21 -7.36 -11.83 2.43
C ILE A 21 -8.38 -12.67 3.19
N ALA A 22 -8.88 -13.76 2.62
CA ALA A 22 -9.86 -14.62 3.28
C ALA A 22 -9.31 -15.33 4.54
N THR A 23 -7.99 -15.54 4.63
CA THR A 23 -7.37 -16.31 5.72
C THR A 23 -6.83 -15.45 6.85
N ILE A 24 -6.22 -14.30 6.53
CA ILE A 24 -5.59 -13.40 7.51
C ILE A 24 -6.14 -11.97 7.48
N GLY A 25 -6.95 -11.62 6.49
CA GLY A 25 -7.62 -10.33 6.36
C GLY A 25 -6.91 -9.31 5.46
N TRP A 26 -5.70 -9.61 4.96
CA TRP A 26 -5.03 -8.79 3.96
C TRP A 26 -4.02 -9.60 3.13
N SER A 27 -3.61 -9.03 2.01
CA SER A 27 -2.45 -9.44 1.23
C SER A 27 -1.54 -8.23 1.01
N VAL A 28 -0.24 -8.46 0.81
CA VAL A 28 0.71 -7.40 0.45
C VAL A 28 1.12 -7.55 -1.01
N GLN A 29 0.89 -6.50 -1.81
CA GLN A 29 1.43 -6.40 -3.16
C GLN A 29 2.76 -5.63 -3.12
N MET A 30 3.81 -6.23 -3.67
CA MET A 30 5.09 -5.57 -3.91
C MET A 30 5.25 -5.28 -5.40
N VAL A 31 5.62 -4.05 -5.75
CA VAL A 31 5.99 -3.66 -7.12
C VAL A 31 7.48 -3.35 -7.15
N GLU A 32 8.25 -4.25 -7.78
CA GLU A 32 9.70 -4.13 -7.86
C GLU A 32 10.10 -2.85 -8.63
N PRO A 33 11.19 -2.17 -8.21
CA PRO A 33 11.71 -1.02 -8.92
C PRO A 33 12.12 -1.39 -10.35
N ARG A 34 12.04 -0.42 -11.26
CA ARG A 34 12.47 -0.54 -12.66
C ARG A 34 13.40 0.61 -13.02
N PRO A 35 14.22 0.52 -14.09
CA PRO A 35 15.07 1.63 -14.51
C PRO A 35 14.28 2.95 -14.61
N GLY A 36 14.68 3.96 -13.83
CA GLY A 36 14.02 5.27 -13.78
C GLY A 36 12.75 5.36 -12.92
N ARG A 37 12.36 4.30 -12.20
CA ARG A 37 11.18 4.28 -11.30
C ARG A 37 11.47 3.50 -10.01
N VAL A 38 11.19 4.12 -8.87
CA VAL A 38 11.23 3.43 -7.57
C VAL A 38 10.15 2.35 -7.46
N GLY A 39 10.40 1.36 -6.60
CA GLY A 39 9.41 0.38 -6.19
C GLY A 39 8.48 0.94 -5.12
N TRP A 40 7.38 0.23 -4.90
CA TRP A 40 6.42 0.52 -3.84
C TRP A 40 5.71 -0.77 -3.43
N SER A 41 5.12 -0.77 -2.24
CA SER A 41 4.33 -1.88 -1.74
C SER A 41 3.06 -1.37 -1.07
N TYR A 42 2.01 -2.17 -1.09
CA TYR A 42 0.74 -1.79 -0.48
C TYR A 42 -0.10 -3.00 -0.04
N THR A 43 -1.02 -2.76 0.89
CA THR A 43 -1.98 -3.77 1.34
C THR A 43 -3.20 -3.83 0.42
N ILE A 44 -3.84 -5.00 0.40
CA ILE A 44 -5.15 -5.23 -0.20
C ILE A 44 -5.94 -6.06 0.80
N GLY A 45 -7.14 -5.62 1.18
CA GLY A 45 -8.05 -6.36 2.06
C GLY A 45 -8.27 -5.73 3.43
N LEU A 46 -7.48 -4.74 3.84
CA LEU A 46 -7.71 -4.07 5.14
C LEU A 46 -9.05 -3.35 5.17
N SER A 47 -9.46 -2.78 4.03
CA SER A 47 -10.74 -2.09 3.91
C SER A 47 -11.91 -3.05 4.10
N GLU A 48 -11.86 -4.24 3.49
CA GLU A 48 -12.96 -5.20 3.59
C GLU A 48 -12.98 -5.98 4.91
N SER A 49 -11.80 -6.31 5.44
CA SER A 49 -11.71 -7.18 6.62
C SER A 49 -11.83 -6.39 7.93
N TYR A 50 -11.40 -5.13 7.95
CA TYR A 50 -11.25 -4.34 9.17
C TYR A 50 -11.82 -2.91 9.06
N GLY A 51 -12.43 -2.55 7.91
CA GLY A 51 -12.94 -1.19 7.70
C GLY A 51 -11.85 -0.11 7.72
N HIS A 52 -10.60 -0.49 7.44
CA HIS A 52 -9.43 0.36 7.56
C HIS A 52 -8.86 0.71 6.17
N PRO A 53 -8.46 1.96 5.88
CA PRO A 53 -7.82 2.30 4.61
C PRO A 53 -6.60 1.41 4.31
N GLU A 54 -6.34 1.14 3.04
CA GLU A 54 -5.14 0.40 2.67
C GLU A 54 -3.87 1.20 3.00
N LEU A 55 -2.76 0.52 3.23
CA LEU A 55 -1.48 1.15 3.58
C LEU A 55 -0.50 1.02 2.42
N LEU A 56 0.26 2.08 2.13
CA LEU A 56 1.17 2.15 0.99
C LEU A 56 2.54 2.73 1.40
N LEU A 57 3.62 2.06 1.00
CA LEU A 57 5.02 2.50 1.18
C LEU A 57 5.68 2.67 -0.19
N VAL A 58 6.56 3.67 -0.32
CA VAL A 58 7.24 4.01 -1.58
C VAL A 58 8.72 4.23 -1.32
N GLY A 59 9.58 3.72 -2.22
CA GLY A 59 10.98 4.13 -2.29
C GLY A 59 11.93 3.39 -1.36
N ARG A 60 11.47 2.37 -0.63
CA ARG A 60 12.33 1.45 0.13
C ARG A 60 12.58 0.16 -0.63
N ASP A 61 13.40 -0.70 -0.04
CA ASP A 61 13.45 -2.10 -0.43
C ASP A 61 12.07 -2.74 -0.21
N VAL A 62 11.50 -3.32 -1.27
CA VAL A 62 10.13 -3.87 -1.24
C VAL A 62 9.96 -5.03 -0.26
N ARG A 63 11.04 -5.73 0.13
CA ARG A 63 10.96 -6.78 1.16
C ARG A 63 10.87 -6.19 2.56
N ALA A 64 11.64 -5.12 2.82
CA ALA A 64 11.49 -4.37 4.06
C ALA A 64 10.07 -3.77 4.17
N ASP A 65 9.52 -3.24 3.08
CA ASP A 65 8.13 -2.75 3.04
C ASP A 65 7.13 -3.86 3.34
N HIS A 66 7.35 -5.07 2.81
CA HIS A 66 6.50 -6.21 3.08
C HIS A 66 6.46 -6.57 4.57
N GLU A 67 7.60 -6.54 5.26
CA GLU A 67 7.66 -6.77 6.71
C GLU A 67 6.92 -5.68 7.50
N VAL A 68 7.14 -4.41 7.14
CA VAL A 68 6.48 -3.26 7.78
C VAL A 68 4.95 -3.34 7.58
N LEU A 69 4.48 -3.57 6.36
CA LEU A 69 3.05 -3.65 6.06
C LEU A 69 2.38 -4.83 6.76
N ASN A 70 3.04 -5.98 6.89
CA ASN A 70 2.48 -7.10 7.65
C ASN A 70 2.40 -6.79 9.15
N ARG A 71 3.40 -6.10 9.71
CA ARG A 71 3.34 -5.64 11.11
C ARG A 71 2.22 -4.63 11.32
N LEU A 72 2.05 -3.68 10.40
CA LEU A 72 0.95 -2.71 10.44
C LEU A 72 -0.41 -3.38 10.27
N GLY A 73 -0.54 -4.35 9.36
CA GLY A 73 -1.76 -5.13 9.16
C GLY A 73 -2.14 -5.94 10.41
N ALA A 74 -1.17 -6.57 11.07
CA ALA A 74 -1.39 -7.24 12.35
C ALA A 74 -1.85 -6.25 13.43
N ALA A 75 -1.22 -5.07 13.52
CA ALA A 75 -1.65 -4.04 14.46
C ALA A 75 -3.08 -3.56 14.18
N VAL A 76 -3.47 -3.40 12.90
CA VAL A 76 -4.84 -3.04 12.49
C VAL A 76 -5.84 -4.11 12.89
N ARG A 77 -5.53 -5.39 12.62
CA ARG A 77 -6.35 -6.53 13.08
C ARG A 77 -6.54 -6.51 14.59
N ASP A 78 -5.49 -6.16 15.34
CA ASP A 78 -5.50 -6.12 16.80
C ASP A 78 -6.15 -4.83 17.35
N GLY A 79 -6.73 -3.98 16.48
CA GLY A 79 -7.56 -2.83 16.83
C GLY A 79 -6.89 -1.47 16.66
N THR A 80 -5.66 -1.41 16.15
CA THR A 80 -4.96 -0.14 15.88
C THR A 80 -5.58 0.55 14.67
N THR A 81 -5.82 1.86 14.77
CA THR A 81 -6.23 2.68 13.61
C THR A 81 -5.11 3.61 13.20
N VAL A 82 -4.59 3.43 11.99
CA VAL A 82 -3.66 4.38 11.37
C VAL A 82 -4.46 5.59 10.91
N ARG A 83 -4.01 6.79 11.29
CA ARG A 83 -4.68 8.05 10.92
C ARG A 83 -3.72 8.96 10.16
N ALA A 84 -4.25 9.64 9.15
CA ALA A 84 -3.51 10.68 8.46
C ALA A 84 -3.11 11.79 9.43
N GLY A 85 -1.87 12.27 9.32
CA GLY A 85 -1.27 13.27 10.21
C GLY A 85 -0.64 12.70 11.48
N SER A 86 -0.78 11.40 11.77
CA SER A 86 -0.05 10.76 12.87
C SER A 86 1.42 10.53 12.50
N SER A 87 2.34 10.78 13.43
CA SER A 87 3.80 10.56 13.30
C SER A 87 4.31 9.32 14.07
N VAL A 88 3.43 8.66 14.81
CA VAL A 88 3.66 7.35 15.41
C VAL A 88 2.50 6.47 15.01
N VAL A 89 2.79 5.34 14.36
CA VAL A 89 1.80 4.40 13.84
C VAL A 89 2.20 3.01 14.33
N ALA A 90 1.33 2.36 15.09
CA ALA A 90 1.59 1.03 15.65
C ALA A 90 2.97 0.92 16.35
N ASP A 91 3.29 1.90 17.19
CA ASP A 91 4.57 2.04 17.91
C ASP A 91 5.82 2.13 17.01
N LEU A 92 5.63 2.43 15.72
CA LEU A 92 6.69 2.72 14.77
C LEU A 92 6.75 4.23 14.55
N PRO A 93 7.95 4.83 14.42
CA PRO A 93 8.13 6.25 14.11
C PRO A 93 7.85 6.51 12.62
N LEU A 94 6.60 6.31 12.23
CA LEU A 94 6.11 6.46 10.87
C LEU A 94 5.08 7.57 10.81
N GLU A 95 5.14 8.37 9.76
CA GLU A 95 4.07 9.30 9.41
C GLU A 95 3.09 8.67 8.41
N ALA A 96 1.81 9.02 8.51
CA ALA A 96 0.78 8.59 7.56
C ALA A 96 0.06 9.79 6.92
N TRP A 97 -0.24 9.70 5.63
CA TRP A 97 -0.95 10.73 4.87
C TRP A 97 -1.92 10.11 3.88
N GLU A 98 -3.10 10.70 3.72
CA GLU A 98 -4.05 10.26 2.67
C GLU A 98 -3.41 10.37 1.29
N VAL A 99 -3.52 9.32 0.49
CA VAL A 99 -3.10 9.35 -0.91
C VAL A 99 -4.15 10.07 -1.72
N HIS A 100 -3.74 11.11 -2.46
CA HIS A 100 -4.62 11.85 -3.33
C HIS A 100 -5.21 10.93 -4.41
N PRO A 101 -6.54 10.95 -4.66
CA PRO A 101 -7.20 10.01 -5.57
C PRO A 101 -6.60 9.93 -6.97
N VAL A 102 -6.06 11.03 -7.50
CA VAL A 102 -5.39 11.07 -8.82
C VAL A 102 -4.31 9.99 -8.99
N HIS A 103 -3.63 9.59 -7.91
CA HIS A 103 -2.59 8.56 -7.96
C HIS A 103 -3.15 7.15 -7.97
N LEU A 104 -4.38 6.96 -7.48
CA LEU A 104 -5.04 5.65 -7.36
C LEU A 104 -5.68 5.20 -8.69
N PHE A 105 -5.96 6.14 -9.60
CA PHE A 105 -6.49 5.81 -10.92
C PHE A 105 -5.43 5.29 -11.90
N GLY A 106 -4.14 5.54 -11.62
CA GLY A 106 -2.99 5.07 -12.41
C GLY A 106 -2.42 3.72 -11.97
N GLU A 107 -1.21 3.37 -12.41
CA GLU A 107 -0.61 2.04 -12.19
C GLU A 107 -0.30 1.67 -10.73
N LEU A 108 -0.48 2.61 -9.79
CA LEU A 108 -0.05 2.45 -8.39
C LEU A 108 -0.71 1.26 -7.71
N VAL A 109 -2.02 1.08 -7.94
CA VAL A 109 -2.85 0.09 -7.23
C VAL A 109 -3.61 -0.83 -8.19
N THR A 110 -2.96 -1.22 -9.29
CA THR A 110 -3.59 -2.08 -10.32
C THR A 110 -4.08 -3.42 -9.75
N SER A 111 -3.27 -4.10 -8.93
CA SER A 111 -3.65 -5.40 -8.37
C SER A 111 -4.86 -5.30 -7.42
N TRP A 112 -4.98 -4.21 -6.67
CA TRP A 112 -6.17 -3.96 -5.85
C TRP A 112 -7.44 -3.97 -6.71
N ARG A 113 -7.40 -3.29 -7.86
CA ARG A 113 -8.54 -3.26 -8.79
C ARG A 113 -8.86 -4.64 -9.33
N THR A 114 -7.85 -5.41 -9.74
CA THR A 114 -8.02 -6.79 -10.23
C THR A 114 -8.62 -7.72 -9.16
N VAL A 115 -8.27 -7.56 -7.88
CA VAL A 115 -8.85 -8.35 -6.79
C VAL A 115 -10.36 -8.14 -6.65
N TYR A 116 -10.84 -6.91 -6.89
CA TYR A 116 -12.25 -6.54 -6.70
C TYR A 116 -13.03 -6.32 -8.02
N GLU A 117 -12.43 -6.58 -9.18
CA GLU A 117 -13.04 -6.25 -10.48
C GLU A 117 -14.32 -7.04 -10.77
N ASP A 118 -14.41 -8.27 -10.24
CA ASP A 118 -15.57 -9.15 -10.39
C ASP A 118 -16.74 -8.76 -9.46
N ARG A 119 -16.52 -7.89 -8.48
CA ARG A 119 -17.55 -7.48 -7.52
C ARG A 119 -18.41 -6.36 -8.08
N SER A 120 -19.69 -6.34 -7.69
CA SER A 120 -20.59 -5.23 -7.99
C SER A 120 -20.06 -3.92 -7.35
N PRO A 121 -20.31 -2.74 -7.94
CA PRO A 121 -19.81 -1.48 -7.38
C PRO A 121 -20.13 -1.26 -5.90
N ASP A 122 -21.33 -1.64 -5.45
CA ASP A 122 -21.78 -1.50 -4.06
C ASP A 122 -21.12 -2.50 -3.08
N GLU A 123 -20.48 -3.55 -3.61
CA GLU A 123 -19.78 -4.58 -2.83
C GLU A 123 -18.27 -4.35 -2.78
N ARG A 124 -17.77 -3.34 -3.51
CA ARG A 124 -16.34 -2.99 -3.53
C ARG A 124 -16.01 -2.13 -2.31
N PRO A 125 -14.91 -2.43 -1.60
CA PRO A 125 -14.45 -1.54 -0.56
C PRO A 125 -14.09 -0.17 -1.13
N GLU A 126 -14.17 0.87 -0.29
CA GLU A 126 -13.78 2.21 -0.70
C GLU A 126 -12.30 2.23 -1.10
N LEU A 127 -11.98 2.81 -2.27
CA LEU A 127 -10.60 2.93 -2.75
C LEU A 127 -9.88 4.07 -2.02
N ARG A 128 -9.37 3.78 -0.82
CA ARG A 128 -8.63 4.71 0.02
C ARG A 128 -7.34 4.12 0.53
N PHE A 129 -6.29 4.93 0.47
CA PHE A 129 -4.94 4.55 0.86
C PHE A 129 -4.31 5.61 1.75
N LEU A 130 -3.60 5.18 2.77
CA LEU A 130 -2.67 5.99 3.53
C LEU A 130 -1.25 5.67 3.07
N GLN A 131 -0.52 6.68 2.59
CA GLN A 131 0.91 6.57 2.41
C GLN A 131 1.57 6.65 3.79
N VAL A 132 2.25 5.57 4.17
CA VAL A 132 3.08 5.50 5.36
C VAL A 132 4.52 5.78 4.97
N ARG A 133 5.27 6.51 5.80
CA ARG A 133 6.69 6.85 5.57
C ARG A 133 7.43 6.86 6.89
N GLU A 134 8.72 6.62 6.88
CA GLU A 134 9.55 6.90 8.07
C GLU A 134 9.54 8.40 8.37
N VAL A 135 9.44 8.74 9.65
CA VAL A 135 9.65 10.13 10.09
C VAL A 135 11.13 10.45 9.84
N PRO A 136 11.46 11.42 8.98
CA PRO A 136 12.85 11.76 8.71
C PRO A 136 13.52 12.25 9.99
N ALA A 137 14.78 11.85 10.19
CA ALA A 137 15.56 12.25 11.36
C ALA A 137 15.92 13.74 11.35
N ASP A 138 15.90 14.38 10.17
CA ASP A 138 16.18 15.80 9.96
C ASP A 138 15.01 16.48 9.21
N GLU A 139 14.63 17.69 9.63
CA GLU A 139 13.55 18.46 9.02
C GLU A 139 13.83 18.88 7.58
N THR A 140 15.11 18.91 7.18
CA THR A 140 15.55 19.20 5.81
C THR A 140 15.34 18.03 4.83
N ASP A 141 15.16 16.80 5.32
CA ASP A 141 14.87 15.59 4.52
C ASP A 141 13.35 15.35 4.35
N ARG A 142 12.59 16.45 4.34
CA ARG A 142 11.16 16.43 4.03
C ARG A 142 10.98 16.61 2.53
N ASP A 143 11.50 15.71 1.70
CA ASP A 143 11.21 15.78 0.26
C ASP A 143 9.72 15.54 0.01
N LEU A 144 8.97 16.66 0.03
CA LEU A 144 7.53 16.72 -0.19
C LEU A 144 7.12 16.22 -1.58
N ARG A 145 8.07 16.07 -2.52
CA ARG A 145 7.79 15.57 -3.87
C ARG A 145 7.36 14.12 -3.86
N THR A 146 7.69 13.38 -2.80
CA THR A 146 7.34 11.96 -2.62
C THR A 146 6.04 11.74 -1.84
N ARG A 147 5.44 12.81 -1.28
CA ARG A 147 4.16 12.71 -0.58
C ARG A 147 3.02 12.68 -1.58
N LEU A 148 2.30 11.57 -1.61
CA LEU A 148 1.21 11.33 -2.54
C LEU A 148 -0.10 12.01 -2.13
N ASP A 149 -0.14 12.81 -1.06
CA ASP A 149 -1.31 13.60 -0.66
C ASP A 149 -1.61 14.78 -1.60
N ARG A 150 -0.72 15.05 -2.56
CA ARG A 150 -0.85 16.16 -3.52
C ARG A 150 -1.01 15.66 -4.95
N PRO A 151 -1.83 16.31 -5.79
CA PRO A 151 -2.19 15.81 -7.12
C PRO A 151 -1.05 15.72 -8.16
N TYR A 152 0.11 16.32 -7.89
CA TYR A 152 1.26 16.34 -8.81
C TYR A 152 2.54 15.79 -8.20
N ALA A 153 2.44 15.16 -7.02
CA ALA A 153 3.54 14.40 -6.49
C ALA A 153 3.92 13.31 -7.49
N ARG A 154 5.22 13.15 -7.72
CA ARG A 154 5.71 12.07 -8.57
C ARG A 154 6.35 11.05 -7.65
N LEU A 155 6.20 9.77 -7.97
CA LEU A 155 7.05 8.77 -7.34
C LEU A 155 8.52 9.22 -7.49
N PRO A 156 9.33 9.10 -6.42
CA PRO A 156 10.72 9.54 -6.47
C PRO A 156 11.42 8.94 -7.70
N ARG A 157 12.27 9.74 -8.33
CA ARG A 157 13.21 9.19 -9.32
C ARG A 157 14.35 8.54 -8.54
N PRO A 158 14.87 7.38 -8.99
CA PRO A 158 15.99 6.71 -8.34
C PRO A 158 17.23 7.60 -8.27
#